data_AF-A0A4Q6FWM7-F1
#
_entry.id   AF-A0A4Q6FWM7-F1
#
_cell.length_a   1.000
_cell.length_b   1.000
_cell.length_c   1.000
_cell.angle_alpha   90.00
_cell.angle_beta   90.00
_cell.angle_gamma   90.00
#
_symmetry.space_group_name_H-M   'P 1'
#
loop_
_entity.id
_entity.type
_entity.pdbx_description
1 polymer ?
#
loop_
_entity_poly.entity_id
_entity_poly.type
_entity_poly.pdbx_seq_one_letter_code
_entity_poly.pdbx_strand_id
1 'polypeptide(L)'
;MRFILYPLATTLGVVLTAMFWTSVLGAQSALLSTGLSLQTWLLLYTLWALASGVVAWFLSRDISIWSTDTVIFEAGDVDPLVDKVKELAKVFGLKTDPQVGIYPSPEVNVFSAGPWPTRSVLSVSQGFLKLDPEMQTTLLYAEVSKLASGDTALLVFCHGITHGFVLYLARMLAFLLGTSFRQNEGSSSSTIPEIIVSAIATLFLTFLGTLVVLRLAFTRHKQGENALETRFGSAALAKAKELLNAAGKNEEAYDLFTKALKARRSFRFV
;
A
#
# COMPACT_ATOMS: atom_id res chain seq x y z
N MET A 1 6.00 -20.74 2.11
CA MET A 1 7.33 -20.17 1.80
C MET A 1 7.30 -18.78 1.14
N ARG A 2 6.31 -18.46 0.28
CA ARG A 2 6.30 -17.20 -0.50
C ARG A 2 6.20 -15.91 0.34
N PHE A 3 5.41 -15.93 1.41
CA PHE A 3 5.24 -14.78 2.33
C PHE A 3 6.54 -14.36 3.03
N ILE A 4 7.53 -15.25 3.13
CA ILE A 4 8.84 -14.96 3.75
C ILE A 4 9.86 -14.51 2.70
N LEU A 5 9.83 -15.10 1.50
CA LEU A 5 10.84 -14.87 0.47
C LEU A 5 10.83 -13.44 -0.07
N TYR A 6 9.64 -12.89 -0.39
CA TYR A 6 9.56 -11.55 -1.00
C TYR A 6 9.97 -10.44 -0.04
N PRO A 7 9.49 -10.39 1.22
CA PRO A 7 9.93 -9.36 2.15
C PRO A 7 11.41 -9.46 2.46
N LEU A 8 11.95 -10.69 2.53
CA LEU A 8 13.39 -10.89 2.71
C LEU A 8 14.18 -10.34 1.50
N ALA A 9 13.75 -10.64 0.29
CA ALA A 9 14.37 -10.11 -0.93
C ALA A 9 14.26 -8.58 -1.00
N THR A 10 13.11 -8.00 -0.63
CA THR A 10 12.93 -6.54 -0.51
C THR A 10 13.90 -5.95 0.51
N THR A 11 14.01 -6.56 1.68
CA THR A 11 14.92 -6.13 2.75
C THR A 11 16.38 -6.22 2.32
N LEU A 12 16.76 -7.30 1.63
CA LEU A 12 18.11 -7.45 1.09
C LEU A 12 18.42 -6.38 0.04
N GLY A 13 17.51 -6.14 -0.90
CA GLY A 13 17.68 -5.10 -1.93
C GLY A 13 17.81 -3.70 -1.32
N VAL A 14 17.03 -3.42 -0.27
CA VAL A 14 17.12 -2.22 0.56
C VAL A 14 18.52 -2.07 1.17
N VAL A 15 19.02 -3.10 1.86
CA VAL A 15 20.34 -3.07 2.50
C VAL A 15 21.45 -2.89 1.47
N LEU A 16 21.39 -3.61 0.34
CA LEU A 16 22.39 -3.48 -0.73
C LEU A 16 22.39 -2.08 -1.36
N THR A 17 21.22 -1.47 -1.55
CA THR A 17 21.10 -0.11 -2.09
C THR A 17 21.70 0.91 -1.13
N ALA A 18 21.44 0.77 0.17
CA ALA A 18 22.07 1.61 1.19
C ALA A 18 23.60 1.45 1.20
N MET A 19 24.11 0.22 1.18
CA MET A 19 25.54 -0.05 1.11
C MET A 19 26.18 0.59 -0.14
N PHE A 20 25.55 0.43 -1.30
CA PHE A 20 26.00 1.02 -2.55
C PHE A 20 26.14 2.55 -2.44
N TRP A 21 25.09 3.24 -2.01
CA TRP A 21 25.12 4.70 -1.90
C TRP A 21 26.06 5.22 -0.83
N THR A 22 26.17 4.55 0.31
CA THR A 22 27.14 4.94 1.36
C THR A 22 28.58 4.82 0.88
N SER A 23 28.89 3.80 0.06
CA SER A 23 30.21 3.61 -0.54
C SER A 23 30.50 4.68 -1.60
N VAL A 24 29.56 4.90 -2.54
CA VAL A 24 29.70 5.87 -3.64
C VAL A 24 29.88 7.30 -3.13
N LEU A 25 29.17 7.68 -2.08
CA LEU A 25 29.23 9.05 -1.52
C LEU A 25 30.34 9.24 -0.48
N GLY A 26 31.13 8.21 -0.18
CA GLY A 26 32.17 8.28 0.86
C GLY A 26 31.60 8.57 2.25
N ALA A 27 30.34 8.22 2.50
CA ALA A 27 29.58 8.58 3.70
C ALA A 27 30.15 7.97 4.99
N GLN A 28 31.04 6.98 4.88
CA GLN A 28 31.60 6.24 6.00
C GLN A 28 32.36 7.14 6.98
N SER A 29 33.08 8.16 6.49
CA SER A 29 33.80 9.13 7.34
C SER A 29 32.84 10.02 8.12
N ALA A 30 31.77 10.49 7.48
CA ALA A 30 30.74 11.30 8.12
C ALA A 30 29.92 10.49 9.13
N LEU A 31 29.63 9.20 8.86
CA LEU A 31 29.04 8.30 9.85
C LEU A 31 29.93 8.14 11.10
N LEU A 32 31.23 7.92 10.91
CA LEU A 32 32.19 7.82 12.02
C LEU A 32 32.24 9.11 12.85
N SER A 33 32.07 10.28 12.24
CA SER A 33 32.00 11.56 12.96
C SER A 33 30.81 11.69 13.91
N THR A 34 29.74 10.90 13.68
CA THR A 34 28.57 10.79 14.58
C THR A 34 28.75 9.74 15.68
N GLY A 35 29.87 9.03 15.71
CA GLY A 35 30.12 7.91 16.62
C GLY A 35 29.42 6.60 16.24
N LEU A 36 28.77 6.54 15.08
CA LEU A 36 28.10 5.33 14.59
C LEU A 36 28.98 4.56 13.61
N SER A 37 29.16 3.26 13.87
CA SER A 37 29.77 2.35 12.90
C SER A 37 28.81 2.05 11.74
N LEU A 38 29.35 1.76 10.55
CA LEU A 38 28.56 1.35 9.38
C LEU A 38 27.68 0.13 9.71
N GLN A 39 28.19 -0.82 10.50
CA GLN A 39 27.46 -2.02 10.90
C GLN A 39 26.26 -1.69 11.80
N THR A 40 26.47 -0.87 12.83
CA THR A 40 25.40 -0.42 13.72
C THR A 40 24.32 0.32 12.93
N TRP A 41 24.73 1.17 12.00
CA TRP A 41 23.82 1.92 11.16
C TRP A 41 22.99 1.02 10.24
N LEU A 42 23.61 0.07 9.54
CA LEU A 42 22.90 -0.89 8.69
C LEU A 42 21.91 -1.74 9.49
N LEU A 43 22.25 -2.11 10.72
CA LEU A 43 21.35 -2.83 11.61
C LEU A 43 20.13 -1.98 11.97
N LEU A 44 20.32 -0.77 12.49
CA LEU A 44 19.24 0.15 12.84
C LEU A 44 18.35 0.45 11.63
N TYR A 45 18.97 0.60 10.46
CA TYR A 45 18.28 0.83 9.22
C TYR A 45 17.39 -0.35 8.79
N THR A 46 17.94 -1.56 8.87
CA THR A 46 17.20 -2.78 8.56
C THR A 46 16.01 -2.95 9.51
N LEU A 47 16.21 -2.69 10.80
CA LEU A 47 15.16 -2.73 11.81
C LEU A 47 14.08 -1.68 11.53
N TRP A 48 14.45 -0.45 11.14
CA TRP A 48 13.52 0.60 10.78
C TRP A 48 12.67 0.24 9.55
N ALA A 49 13.29 -0.29 8.49
CA ALA A 49 12.59 -0.71 7.28
C ALA A 49 11.60 -1.85 7.58
N LEU A 50 12.04 -2.87 8.35
CA LEU A 50 11.16 -3.96 8.77
C LEU A 50 10.03 -3.47 9.66
N ALA A 51 10.31 -2.61 10.64
CA ALA A 51 9.30 -2.03 11.52
C ALA A 51 8.24 -1.25 10.72
N SER A 52 8.67 -0.44 9.74
CA SER A 52 7.77 0.30 8.85
C SER A 52 6.83 -0.64 8.09
N GLY A 53 7.38 -1.75 7.58
CA GLY A 53 6.59 -2.84 7.00
C GLY A 53 5.57 -3.40 7.98
N VAL A 54 6.00 -3.80 9.17
CA VAL A 54 5.15 -4.45 10.18
C VAL A 54 4.00 -3.54 10.58
N VAL A 55 4.27 -2.25 10.80
CA VAL A 55 3.27 -1.24 11.11
C VAL A 55 2.25 -1.10 9.97
N ALA A 56 2.72 -0.96 8.72
CA ALA A 56 1.85 -0.85 7.56
C ALA A 56 0.96 -2.09 7.38
N TRP A 57 1.56 -3.29 7.52
CA TRP A 57 0.86 -4.55 7.45
C TRP A 57 -0.22 -4.65 8.53
N PHE A 58 0.13 -4.43 9.80
CA PHE A 58 -0.79 -4.55 10.93
C PHE A 58 -1.97 -3.56 10.86
N LEU A 59 -1.69 -2.31 10.49
CA LEU A 59 -2.70 -1.25 10.39
C LEU A 59 -3.49 -1.27 9.08
N SER A 60 -3.11 -2.10 8.10
CA SER A 60 -3.68 -2.07 6.74
C SER A 60 -5.20 -2.13 6.70
N ARG A 61 -5.83 -2.95 7.56
CA ARG A 61 -7.29 -3.05 7.67
C ARG A 61 -7.90 -1.74 8.19
N ASP A 62 -7.36 -1.23 9.29
CA ASP A 62 -7.94 -0.09 10.00
C ASP A 62 -7.78 1.19 9.17
N ILE A 63 -6.60 1.37 8.56
CA ILE A 63 -6.34 2.44 7.60
C ILE A 63 -7.30 2.36 6.43
N SER A 64 -7.57 1.18 5.87
CA SER A 64 -8.47 1.08 4.73
C SER A 64 -9.88 1.53 5.10
N ILE A 65 -10.42 1.05 6.23
CA ILE A 65 -11.74 1.44 6.73
C ILE A 65 -11.84 2.96 6.94
N TRP A 66 -10.85 3.55 7.60
CA TRP A 66 -10.84 5.00 7.87
C TRP A 66 -10.64 5.84 6.62
N SER A 67 -9.82 5.38 5.68
CA SER A 67 -9.51 6.14 4.46
C SER A 67 -10.68 6.21 3.47
N THR A 68 -11.58 5.24 3.52
CA THR A 68 -12.74 5.16 2.61
C THR A 68 -14.07 5.43 3.31
N ASP A 69 -14.08 5.73 4.60
CA ASP A 69 -15.32 5.82 5.40
C ASP A 69 -16.21 4.57 5.23
N THR A 70 -15.59 3.38 5.26
CA THR A 70 -16.31 2.12 5.10
C THR A 70 -17.19 1.86 6.33
N VAL A 71 -18.48 1.69 6.10
CA VAL A 71 -19.44 1.21 7.09
C VAL A 71 -19.43 -0.32 7.06
N ILE A 72 -19.01 -0.94 8.16
CA ILE A 72 -18.90 -2.39 8.29
C ILE A 72 -20.26 -2.96 8.70
N PHE A 73 -20.64 -4.07 8.10
CA PHE A 73 -21.82 -4.84 8.52
C PHE A 73 -21.57 -5.51 9.88
N GLU A 74 -22.56 -5.45 10.76
CA GLU A 74 -22.51 -6.06 12.07
C GLU A 74 -22.76 -7.58 12.00
N ALA A 75 -22.30 -8.29 13.04
CA ALA A 75 -22.53 -9.72 13.15
C ALA A 75 -24.02 -10.00 13.35
N GLY A 76 -24.70 -10.46 12.30
CA GLY A 76 -26.13 -10.72 12.31
C GLY A 76 -26.90 -9.98 11.22
N ASP A 77 -26.25 -9.03 10.54
CA ASP A 77 -26.84 -8.38 9.36
C ASP A 77 -27.13 -9.40 8.27
N VAL A 78 -28.40 -9.43 7.85
CA VAL A 78 -28.88 -10.28 6.75
C VAL A 78 -28.71 -9.49 5.46
N ASP A 79 -27.48 -9.42 4.97
CA ASP A 79 -27.16 -8.84 3.67
C ASP A 79 -26.69 -9.94 2.69
N PRO A 80 -27.28 -10.05 1.49
CA PRO A 80 -26.87 -11.03 0.48
C PRO A 80 -25.37 -10.99 0.12
N LEU A 81 -24.71 -9.84 0.27
CA LEU A 81 -23.27 -9.71 0.06
C LEU A 81 -22.46 -10.45 1.13
N VAL A 82 -22.88 -10.34 2.39
CA VAL A 82 -22.23 -11.03 3.50
C VAL A 82 -22.29 -12.54 3.26
N ASP A 83 -23.45 -13.06 2.85
CA ASP A 83 -23.61 -14.49 2.58
C ASP A 83 -22.81 -14.95 1.36
N LYS A 84 -22.78 -14.17 0.26
CA LYS A 84 -21.90 -14.46 -0.89
C LYS A 84 -20.43 -14.52 -0.49
N VAL A 85 -19.97 -13.57 0.34
CA VAL A 85 -18.57 -13.55 0.80
C VAL A 85 -18.26 -14.75 1.69
N LYS A 86 -19.19 -15.17 2.57
CA LYS A 86 -19.06 -16.39 3.38
C LYS A 86 -18.97 -17.65 2.51
N GLU A 87 -19.80 -17.77 1.47
CA GLU A 87 -19.74 -18.88 0.53
C GLU A 87 -18.39 -18.94 -0.19
N LEU A 88 -17.92 -17.79 -0.68
CA LEU A 88 -16.61 -17.69 -1.33
C LEU A 88 -15.46 -18.00 -0.36
N ALA A 89 -15.52 -17.51 0.88
CA ALA A 89 -14.53 -17.79 1.91
C ALA A 89 -14.39 -19.30 2.15
N LYS A 90 -15.51 -20.04 2.16
CA LYS A 90 -15.52 -21.51 2.25
C LYS A 90 -14.89 -22.18 1.02
N VAL A 91 -15.19 -21.71 -0.19
CA VAL A 91 -14.59 -22.22 -1.44
C VAL A 91 -13.06 -22.13 -1.41
N PHE A 92 -12.53 -21.04 -0.84
CA PHE A 92 -11.08 -20.83 -0.69
C PHE A 92 -10.49 -21.42 0.60
N GLY A 93 -11.29 -22.11 1.43
CA GLY A 93 -10.81 -22.76 2.66
C GLY A 93 -10.38 -21.77 3.76
N LEU A 94 -10.93 -20.56 3.78
CA LEU A 94 -10.68 -19.61 4.85
C LEU A 94 -11.34 -20.10 6.15
N LYS A 95 -10.60 -20.03 7.26
CA LYS A 95 -11.10 -20.41 8.60
C LYS A 95 -12.00 -19.36 9.24
N THR A 96 -11.99 -18.14 8.71
CA THR A 96 -12.72 -16.99 9.24
C THR A 96 -13.17 -16.15 8.07
N ASP A 97 -14.41 -15.69 8.14
CA ASP A 97 -14.99 -14.83 7.12
C ASP A 97 -14.41 -13.41 7.26
N PRO A 98 -13.97 -12.77 6.16
CA PRO A 98 -13.55 -11.38 6.22
C PRO A 98 -14.74 -10.48 6.59
N GLN A 99 -14.46 -9.39 7.30
CA GLN A 99 -15.50 -8.37 7.53
C GLN A 99 -15.93 -7.78 6.19
N VAL A 100 -17.22 -7.51 6.02
CA VAL A 100 -17.74 -6.89 4.79
C VAL A 100 -18.22 -5.49 5.13
N GLY A 101 -17.97 -4.53 4.25
CA GLY A 101 -18.47 -3.17 4.43
C GLY A 101 -18.71 -2.44 3.13
N ILE A 102 -19.49 -1.36 3.21
CA ILE A 102 -19.84 -0.49 2.09
C ILE A 102 -19.23 0.89 2.31
N TYR A 103 -18.63 1.48 1.27
CA TYR A 103 -18.17 2.86 1.29
C TYR A 103 -18.87 3.74 0.25
N PRO A 104 -19.03 5.05 0.52
CA PRO A 104 -19.86 5.95 -0.27
C PRO A 104 -19.16 6.45 -1.54
N SER A 105 -18.94 5.57 -2.51
CA SER A 105 -18.46 5.94 -3.85
C SER A 105 -19.44 5.48 -4.95
N PRO A 106 -19.79 6.35 -5.92
CA PRO A 106 -20.61 5.97 -7.07
C PRO A 106 -19.85 5.11 -8.09
N GLU A 107 -18.52 5.07 -8.01
CA GLU A 107 -17.68 4.24 -8.88
C GLU A 107 -17.87 2.77 -8.57
N VAL A 108 -17.65 1.91 -9.56
CA VAL A 108 -17.66 0.46 -9.38
C VAL A 108 -16.27 0.03 -8.92
N ASN A 109 -16.15 -0.27 -7.64
CA ASN A 109 -14.90 -0.76 -7.06
C ASN A 109 -15.17 -1.69 -5.86
N VAL A 110 -14.27 -2.67 -5.69
CA VAL A 110 -14.23 -3.59 -4.56
C VAL A 110 -12.78 -3.90 -4.25
N PHE A 111 -12.42 -3.92 -2.98
CA PHE A 111 -11.07 -4.27 -2.57
C PHE A 111 -11.05 -4.99 -1.23
N SER A 112 -10.00 -5.77 -1.02
CA SER A 112 -9.69 -6.42 0.25
C SER A 112 -8.49 -5.74 0.93
N ALA A 113 -8.49 -5.70 2.26
CA ALA A 113 -7.39 -5.19 3.07
C ALA A 113 -7.28 -5.93 4.40
N GLY A 114 -6.06 -5.98 4.94
CA GLY A 114 -5.80 -6.55 6.26
C GLY A 114 -4.57 -7.45 6.31
N PRO A 115 -3.98 -7.62 7.51
CA PRO A 115 -2.73 -8.35 7.66
C PRO A 115 -2.86 -9.86 7.50
N TRP A 116 -3.99 -10.44 7.90
CA TRP A 116 -4.24 -11.89 7.81
C TRP A 116 -5.74 -12.16 7.64
N PRO A 117 -6.16 -13.35 7.16
CA PRO A 117 -7.56 -13.62 6.86
C PRO A 117 -8.52 -13.46 8.05
N THR A 118 -8.06 -13.70 9.28
CA THR A 118 -8.90 -13.50 10.48
C THR A 118 -9.03 -12.04 10.93
N ARG A 119 -8.24 -11.13 10.35
CA ARG A 119 -8.29 -9.68 10.58
C ARG A 119 -8.25 -8.96 9.24
N SER A 120 -9.25 -9.19 8.41
CA SER A 120 -9.38 -8.52 7.13
C SER A 120 -10.76 -7.96 6.90
N VAL A 121 -10.83 -7.03 5.96
CA VAL A 121 -12.05 -6.38 5.49
C VAL A 121 -12.10 -6.49 3.97
N LEU A 122 -13.30 -6.72 3.44
CA LEU A 122 -13.66 -6.62 2.05
C LEU A 122 -14.65 -5.47 1.90
N SER A 123 -14.22 -4.39 1.26
CA SER A 123 -14.99 -3.16 1.11
C SER A 123 -15.52 -3.06 -0.32
N VAL A 124 -16.83 -2.87 -0.46
CA VAL A 124 -17.51 -2.63 -1.73
C VAL A 124 -17.98 -1.18 -1.81
N SER A 125 -17.91 -0.59 -2.99
CA SER A 125 -18.49 0.74 -3.26
C SER A 125 -20.02 0.68 -3.37
N GLN A 126 -20.70 1.82 -3.27
CA GLN A 126 -22.13 1.90 -3.62
C GLN A 126 -22.38 1.63 -5.11
N GLY A 127 -21.44 2.01 -6.00
CA GLY A 127 -21.51 1.68 -7.42
C GLY A 127 -21.49 0.17 -7.69
N PHE A 128 -20.71 -0.59 -6.91
CA PHE A 128 -20.64 -2.06 -7.00
C PHE A 128 -22.01 -2.74 -6.80
N LEU A 129 -22.87 -2.20 -5.94
CA LEU A 129 -24.19 -2.76 -5.65
C LEU A 129 -25.12 -2.76 -6.87
N LYS A 130 -24.86 -1.90 -7.86
CA LYS A 130 -25.65 -1.77 -9.09
C LYS A 130 -25.26 -2.78 -10.17
N LEU A 131 -24.19 -3.54 -9.95
CA LEU A 131 -23.74 -4.57 -10.89
C LEU A 131 -24.67 -5.77 -10.92
N ASP A 132 -24.69 -6.46 -12.06
CA ASP A 132 -25.37 -7.75 -12.20
C ASP A 132 -24.78 -8.79 -11.23
N PRO A 133 -25.61 -9.73 -10.70
CA PRO A 133 -25.17 -10.72 -9.71
C PRO A 133 -23.97 -11.58 -10.15
N GLU A 134 -23.88 -11.90 -11.44
CA GLU A 134 -22.77 -12.68 -12.01
C GLU A 134 -21.45 -11.89 -11.91
N MET A 135 -21.48 -10.61 -12.26
CA MET A 135 -20.30 -9.73 -12.19
C MET A 135 -19.86 -9.48 -10.76
N GLN A 136 -20.81 -9.25 -9.84
CA GLN A 136 -20.51 -9.15 -8.42
C GLN A 136 -19.76 -10.40 -7.94
N THR A 137 -20.22 -11.58 -8.36
CA THR A 137 -19.61 -12.86 -7.99
C THR A 137 -18.19 -12.98 -8.53
N THR A 138 -17.95 -12.62 -9.80
CA THR A 138 -16.59 -12.64 -10.39
C THR A 138 -15.62 -11.71 -9.66
N LEU A 139 -16.06 -10.48 -9.36
CA LEU A 139 -15.22 -9.48 -8.69
C LEU A 139 -14.96 -9.85 -7.22
N LEU A 140 -15.97 -10.33 -6.49
CA LEU A 140 -15.80 -10.83 -5.13
C LEU A 140 -14.87 -12.05 -5.09
N TYR A 141 -15.00 -12.97 -6.05
CA TYR A 141 -14.11 -14.12 -6.15
C TYR A 141 -12.65 -13.69 -6.34
N ALA A 142 -12.40 -12.68 -7.17
CA ALA A 142 -11.07 -12.12 -7.36
C ALA A 142 -10.47 -11.55 -6.06
N GLU A 143 -11.25 -10.78 -5.30
CA GLU A 143 -10.80 -10.21 -4.02
C GLU A 143 -10.60 -11.25 -2.92
N VAL A 144 -11.53 -12.20 -2.78
CA VAL A 144 -11.40 -13.29 -1.79
C VAL A 144 -10.22 -14.20 -2.14
N SER A 145 -9.95 -14.45 -3.43
CA SER A 145 -8.77 -15.18 -3.89
C SER A 145 -7.45 -14.49 -3.48
N LYS A 146 -7.38 -13.16 -3.63
CA LYS A 146 -6.23 -12.36 -3.21
C LYS A 146 -6.03 -12.42 -1.69
N LEU A 147 -7.13 -12.39 -0.94
CA LEU A 147 -7.12 -12.54 0.51
C LEU A 147 -6.59 -13.92 0.93
N ALA A 148 -7.12 -14.99 0.33
CA ALA A 148 -6.73 -16.37 0.62
C ALA A 148 -5.26 -16.65 0.26
N SER A 149 -4.77 -16.05 -0.83
CA SER A 149 -3.38 -16.13 -1.24
C SER A 149 -2.43 -15.32 -0.35
N GLY A 150 -2.96 -14.34 0.40
CA GLY A 150 -2.18 -13.41 1.22
C GLY A 150 -1.42 -12.35 0.41
N ASP A 151 -1.78 -12.17 -0.87
CA ASP A 151 -1.07 -11.25 -1.77
C ASP A 151 -1.26 -9.80 -1.37
N THR A 152 -2.47 -9.42 -0.93
CA THR A 152 -2.76 -8.07 -0.42
C THR A 152 -1.86 -7.73 0.76
N ALA A 153 -1.80 -8.60 1.76
CA ALA A 153 -0.98 -8.42 2.96
C ALA A 153 0.52 -8.35 2.63
N LEU A 154 0.98 -9.22 1.73
CA LEU A 154 2.37 -9.25 1.25
C LEU A 154 2.76 -7.93 0.56
N LEU A 155 1.91 -7.42 -0.34
CA LEU A 155 2.18 -6.20 -1.08
C LEU A 155 2.24 -4.99 -0.15
N VAL A 156 1.32 -4.89 0.82
CA VAL A 156 1.35 -3.82 1.83
C VAL A 156 2.61 -3.90 2.69
N PHE A 157 3.00 -5.11 3.12
CA PHE A 157 4.22 -5.30 3.91
C PHE A 157 5.47 -4.86 3.13
N CYS A 158 5.63 -5.33 1.90
CA CYS A 158 6.73 -4.92 1.02
C CYS A 158 6.71 -3.40 0.75
N HIS A 159 5.53 -2.81 0.52
CA HIS A 159 5.39 -1.37 0.33
C HIS A 159 5.84 -0.57 1.55
N GLY A 160 5.44 -0.99 2.76
CA GLY A 160 5.86 -0.37 4.01
C GLY A 160 7.38 -0.47 4.23
N ILE A 161 8.01 -1.61 3.91
CA ILE A 161 9.48 -1.77 3.95
C ILE A 161 10.14 -0.78 2.99
N THR A 162 9.67 -0.72 1.74
CA THR A 162 10.23 0.18 0.72
C THR A 162 10.04 1.65 1.09
N HIS A 163 8.89 2.04 1.63
CA HIS A 163 8.64 3.43 2.01
C HIS A 163 9.50 3.87 3.22
N GLY A 164 9.56 3.03 4.26
CA GLY A 164 10.43 3.26 5.42
C GLY A 164 11.91 3.38 5.04
N PHE A 165 12.35 2.52 4.11
CA PHE A 165 13.67 2.57 3.48
C PHE A 165 13.97 3.92 2.83
N VAL A 166 13.07 4.37 1.95
CA VAL A 166 13.24 5.62 1.18
C VAL A 166 13.35 6.82 2.12
N LEU A 167 12.42 6.94 3.07
CA LEU A 167 12.34 8.09 3.96
C LEU A 167 13.58 8.23 4.87
N TYR A 168 14.13 7.11 5.31
CA TYR A 168 15.32 7.12 6.16
C TYR A 168 16.59 7.34 5.33
N LEU A 169 16.70 6.74 4.15
CA LEU A 169 17.84 6.97 3.25
C LEU A 169 17.93 8.43 2.81
N ALA A 170 16.79 9.02 2.42
CA ALA A 170 16.74 10.42 2.01
C ALA A 170 17.17 11.39 3.14
N ARG A 171 16.77 11.11 4.39
CA ARG A 171 17.21 11.86 5.57
C ARG A 171 18.70 11.71 5.83
N MET A 172 19.24 10.51 5.68
CA MET A 172 20.68 10.29 5.84
C MET A 172 21.46 11.04 4.77
N LEU A 173 21.07 10.93 3.50
CA LEU A 173 21.75 11.64 2.40
C LEU A 173 21.75 13.15 2.61
N ALA A 174 20.64 13.70 3.10
CA ALA A 174 20.53 15.10 3.46
C ALA A 174 21.48 15.48 4.60
N PHE A 175 21.52 14.70 5.67
CA PHE A 175 22.43 14.93 6.80
C PHE A 175 23.90 14.93 6.34
N LEU A 176 24.30 13.91 5.56
CA LEU A 176 25.67 13.77 5.06
C LEU A 176 26.07 14.94 4.16
N LEU A 177 25.24 15.28 3.18
CA LEU A 177 25.51 16.40 2.27
C LEU A 177 25.47 17.73 3.01
N GLY A 178 24.56 17.90 3.97
CA GLY A 178 24.47 19.07 4.85
C GLY A 178 25.73 19.28 5.69
N THR A 179 26.36 18.21 6.19
CA THR A 179 27.65 18.31 6.91
C THR A 179 28.79 18.80 6.02
N SER A 180 28.84 18.38 4.76
CA SER A 180 29.84 18.86 3.80
C SER A 180 29.69 20.35 3.47
N PHE A 181 28.44 20.84 3.31
CA PHE A 181 28.19 22.27 3.10
C PHE A 181 28.55 23.13 4.32
N ARG A 182 28.33 22.61 5.55
CA ARG A 182 28.70 23.31 6.79
C ARG A 182 30.20 23.55 6.94
N GLN A 183 31.05 22.65 6.42
CA GLN A 183 32.51 22.80 6.52
C GLN A 183 33.07 23.87 5.57
N ASN A 184 32.38 24.15 4.45
CA ASN A 184 32.87 25.10 3.44
C ASN A 184 32.53 26.57 3.70
N GLU A 185 31.40 26.88 4.37
CA GLU A 185 30.91 28.26 4.42
C GLU A 185 31.03 28.98 5.78
N GLY A 186 31.47 28.32 6.86
CA GLY A 186 31.65 28.98 8.17
C GLY A 186 30.38 29.64 8.76
N SER A 187 29.23 29.46 8.12
CA SER A 187 27.98 30.14 8.43
C SER A 187 27.10 29.31 9.37
N SER A 188 26.59 29.98 10.41
CA SER A 188 25.60 29.44 11.34
C SER A 188 24.33 28.97 10.63
N SER A 189 23.98 27.71 10.87
CA SER A 189 22.67 27.08 10.60
C SER A 189 22.05 27.32 9.22
N SER A 190 22.38 26.50 8.24
CA SER A 190 21.52 26.31 7.08
C SER A 190 20.82 24.95 7.18
N THR A 191 19.70 24.91 7.91
CA THR A 191 18.76 23.78 7.89
C THR A 191 18.05 23.69 6.53
N ILE A 192 18.04 24.79 5.75
CA ILE A 192 17.34 24.89 4.47
C ILE A 192 17.94 23.97 3.38
N PRO A 193 19.28 23.94 3.12
CA PRO A 193 19.87 23.00 2.16
C PRO A 193 19.61 21.53 2.52
N GLU A 194 19.67 21.18 3.80
CA GLU A 194 19.38 19.81 4.27
C GLU A 194 17.92 19.42 3.97
N ILE A 195 16.95 20.31 4.24
CA ILE A 195 15.54 20.08 3.90
C ILE A 195 15.35 19.90 2.39
N ILE A 196 15.95 20.77 1.58
CA ILE A 196 15.82 20.73 0.11
C ILE A 196 16.40 19.42 -0.44
N VAL A 197 17.62 19.07 -0.02
CA VAL A 197 18.27 17.82 -0.43
C VAL A 197 17.45 16.61 0.01
N SER A 198 16.91 16.62 1.24
CA SER A 198 16.05 15.54 1.73
C SER A 198 14.77 15.42 0.92
N ALA A 199 14.14 16.53 0.56
CA ALA A 199 12.92 16.53 -0.25
C ALA A 199 13.17 15.96 -1.64
N ILE A 200 14.22 16.42 -2.33
CA ILE A 200 14.59 15.92 -3.67
C ILE A 200 14.96 14.44 -3.60
N ALA A 201 15.79 14.04 -2.65
CA ALA A 201 16.17 12.64 -2.45
C ALA A 201 14.95 11.77 -2.14
N THR A 202 14.02 12.25 -1.32
CA THR A 202 12.78 11.54 -1.00
C THR A 202 11.93 11.33 -2.25
N LEU A 203 11.71 12.36 -3.06
CA LEU A 203 10.93 12.24 -4.29
C LEU A 203 11.55 11.23 -5.26
N PHE A 204 12.86 11.35 -5.50
CA PHE A 204 13.59 10.49 -6.42
C PHE A 204 13.63 9.03 -5.95
N LEU A 205 13.96 8.80 -4.68
CA LEU A 205 14.01 7.47 -4.09
C LEU A 205 12.61 6.85 -3.94
N THR A 206 11.57 7.65 -3.69
CA THR A 206 10.18 7.17 -3.64
C THR A 206 9.77 6.66 -5.02
N PHE A 207 10.08 7.40 -6.08
CA PHE A 207 9.82 6.95 -7.44
C PHE A 207 10.49 5.60 -7.73
N LEU A 208 11.79 5.47 -7.42
CA LEU A 208 12.53 4.21 -7.57
C LEU A 208 11.92 3.07 -6.74
N GLY A 209 11.58 3.34 -5.48
CA GLY A 209 10.95 2.37 -4.59
C GLY A 209 9.61 1.88 -5.15
N THR A 210 8.79 2.80 -5.65
CA THR A 210 7.51 2.48 -6.27
C THR A 210 7.68 1.56 -7.48
N LEU A 211 8.72 1.72 -8.31
CA LEU A 211 8.97 0.80 -9.44
C LEU A 211 9.16 -0.65 -8.99
N VAL A 212 9.87 -0.87 -7.87
CA VAL A 212 10.08 -2.21 -7.31
C VAL A 212 8.76 -2.81 -6.85
N VAL A 213 7.95 -2.05 -6.11
CA VAL A 213 6.64 -2.50 -5.63
C VAL A 213 5.68 -2.74 -6.79
N LEU A 214 5.67 -1.87 -7.80
CA LEU A 214 4.86 -2.03 -9.02
C LEU A 214 5.23 -3.31 -9.77
N ARG A 215 6.51 -3.65 -9.87
CA ARG A 215 6.93 -4.90 -10.51
C ARG A 215 6.40 -6.13 -9.77
N LEU A 216 6.44 -6.11 -8.44
CA LEU A 216 5.87 -7.18 -7.61
C LEU A 216 4.35 -7.25 -7.77
N ALA A 217 3.67 -6.10 -7.70
CA ALA A 217 2.23 -5.98 -7.88
C ALA A 217 1.78 -6.52 -9.25
N PHE A 218 2.45 -6.12 -10.32
CA PHE A 218 2.15 -6.59 -11.69
C PHE A 218 2.29 -8.12 -11.80
N THR A 219 3.32 -8.68 -11.18
CA THR A 219 3.55 -10.13 -11.19
C THR A 219 2.45 -10.88 -10.45
N ARG A 220 1.98 -10.35 -9.31
CA ARG A 220 0.84 -10.91 -8.56
C ARG A 220 -0.47 -10.76 -9.32
N HIS A 221 -0.71 -9.58 -9.88
CA HIS A 221 -1.89 -9.29 -10.67
C HIS A 221 -2.06 -10.29 -11.82
N LYS A 222 -1.01 -10.50 -12.61
CA LYS A 222 -1.04 -11.47 -13.72
C LYS A 222 -1.31 -12.91 -13.26
N GLN A 223 -0.78 -13.31 -12.10
CA GLN A 223 -1.04 -14.64 -11.54
C GLN A 223 -2.51 -14.78 -11.11
N GLY A 224 -3.07 -13.76 -10.47
CA GLY A 224 -4.49 -13.71 -10.11
C GLY A 224 -5.40 -13.74 -11.33
N GLU A 225 -5.07 -12.99 -12.37
CA GLU A 225 -5.81 -12.99 -13.64
C GLU A 225 -5.84 -14.36 -14.30
N ASN A 226 -4.70 -15.05 -14.39
CA ASN A 226 -4.64 -16.40 -14.95
C ASN A 226 -5.53 -17.39 -14.17
N ALA A 227 -5.58 -17.27 -12.85
CA ALA A 227 -6.43 -18.09 -12.00
C ALA A 227 -7.93 -17.79 -12.23
N LEU A 228 -8.28 -16.51 -12.46
CA LEU A 228 -9.64 -16.09 -12.79
C LEU A 228 -10.06 -16.58 -14.18
N GLU A 229 -9.18 -16.44 -15.17
CA GLU A 229 -9.42 -16.88 -16.54
C GLU A 229 -9.66 -18.38 -16.62
N THR A 230 -8.90 -19.18 -15.85
CA THR A 230 -9.11 -20.64 -15.76
C THR A 230 -10.47 -21.00 -15.16
N ARG A 231 -11.03 -20.14 -14.29
CA ARG A 231 -12.29 -20.40 -13.57
C ARG A 231 -13.53 -19.91 -14.30
N PHE A 232 -13.51 -18.68 -14.82
CA PHE A 232 -14.66 -18.00 -15.40
C PHE A 232 -14.57 -17.85 -16.93
N GLY A 233 -13.42 -18.17 -17.53
CA GLY A 233 -13.15 -17.93 -18.94
C GLY A 233 -12.71 -16.49 -19.24
N SER A 234 -12.04 -16.33 -20.38
CA SER A 234 -11.47 -15.05 -20.83
C SER A 234 -12.52 -13.98 -21.13
N ALA A 235 -13.68 -14.38 -21.65
CA ALA A 235 -14.77 -13.47 -22.00
C ALA A 235 -15.40 -12.78 -20.78
N ALA A 236 -15.65 -13.54 -19.70
CA ALA A 236 -16.20 -12.99 -18.46
C ALA A 236 -15.22 -12.01 -17.80
N LEU A 237 -13.92 -12.34 -17.80
CA LEU A 237 -12.87 -11.48 -17.26
C LEU A 237 -12.72 -10.19 -18.08
N ALA A 238 -12.80 -10.27 -19.41
CA ALA A 238 -12.73 -9.10 -20.30
C ALA A 238 -13.89 -8.13 -20.02
N LYS A 239 -15.12 -8.65 -19.90
CA LYS A 239 -16.31 -7.85 -19.59
C LYS A 239 -16.19 -7.16 -18.23
N ALA A 240 -15.72 -7.88 -17.20
CA ALA A 240 -15.51 -7.31 -15.88
C ALA A 240 -14.47 -6.16 -15.89
N LYS A 241 -13.36 -6.33 -16.63
CA LYS A 241 -12.33 -5.30 -16.79
C LYS A 241 -12.82 -4.07 -17.54
N GLU A 242 -13.59 -4.27 -18.60
CA GLU A 242 -14.16 -3.17 -19.39
C GLU A 242 -15.03 -2.26 -18.52
N LEU A 243 -15.84 -2.84 -17.64
CA LEU A 243 -16.69 -2.10 -16.71
C LEU A 243 -15.91 -1.38 -15.62
N LEU A 244 -14.87 -2.00 -15.05
CA LEU A 244 -13.97 -1.31 -14.11
C LEU A 244 -13.31 -0.10 -14.78
N ASN A 245 -12.85 -0.25 -16.03
CA ASN A 245 -12.25 0.82 -16.80
C ASN A 245 -13.26 1.90 -17.20
N ALA A 246 -14.50 1.54 -17.52
CA ALA A 246 -15.57 2.49 -17.84
C ALA A 246 -16.01 3.26 -16.58
N ALA A 247 -16.09 2.60 -15.43
CA ALA A 247 -16.40 3.22 -14.16
C ALA A 247 -15.31 4.21 -13.73
N GLY A 248 -14.03 3.87 -13.94
CA GLY A 248 -12.90 4.78 -13.68
C GLY A 248 -12.79 5.97 -14.64
N LYS A 249 -13.52 5.96 -15.76
CA LYS A 249 -13.57 7.06 -16.75
C LYS A 249 -14.73 8.03 -16.55
N ASN A 250 -15.68 7.74 -15.65
CA ASN A 250 -16.76 8.67 -15.35
C ASN A 250 -16.25 9.82 -14.47
N GLU A 251 -15.62 10.79 -15.12
CA GLU A 251 -15.05 12.02 -14.56
C GLU A 251 -16.08 12.87 -13.76
N GLU A 252 -17.39 12.69 -13.97
CA GLU A 252 -18.43 13.38 -13.18
C GLU A 252 -18.44 12.98 -11.69
N ALA A 253 -17.82 11.85 -11.31
CA ALA A 253 -17.65 11.45 -9.92
C ALA A 253 -16.48 12.17 -9.21
N TYR A 254 -15.52 12.70 -9.98
CA TYR A 254 -14.30 13.37 -9.48
C TYR A 254 -14.51 14.82 -9.06
N ASP A 255 -15.73 15.32 -9.15
CA ASP A 255 -16.12 16.63 -8.65
C ASP A 255 -16.28 16.63 -7.11
N LEU A 256 -15.50 15.81 -6.39
CA LEU A 256 -15.40 15.82 -4.93
C LEU A 256 -14.91 17.18 -4.43
N PHE A 257 -14.03 17.84 -5.17
CA PHE A 257 -13.54 19.18 -4.85
C PHE A 257 -14.65 20.23 -4.95
N THR A 258 -15.48 20.18 -6.00
CA THR A 258 -16.62 21.09 -6.19
C THR A 258 -17.82 20.72 -5.33
N LYS A 259 -18.04 19.44 -5.02
CA LYS A 259 -19.01 18.98 -4.01
C LYS A 259 -18.59 19.41 -2.60
N ALA A 260 -17.30 19.34 -2.26
CA ALA A 260 -16.76 19.85 -1.00
C ALA A 260 -16.86 21.39 -0.92
N LEU A 261 -16.63 22.11 -2.02
CA LEU A 261 -16.84 23.56 -2.11
C LEU A 261 -18.34 23.95 -2.01
N LYS A 262 -19.25 23.12 -2.55
CA LYS A 262 -20.71 23.31 -2.41
C LYS A 262 -21.26 22.88 -1.05
N ALA A 263 -20.58 21.97 -0.34
CA ALA A 263 -20.91 21.55 1.02
C ALA A 263 -20.52 22.62 2.06
N ARG A 264 -20.89 23.87 1.82
CA ARG A 264 -20.83 24.94 2.82
C ARG A 264 -22.00 24.75 3.78
N ARG A 265 -21.85 23.87 4.79
CA ARG A 265 -22.69 23.88 6.00
C ARG A 265 -21.83 23.93 7.24
N SER A 266 -21.87 25.11 7.86
CA SER A 266 -21.42 25.50 9.21
C SER A 266 -20.71 24.42 10.04
N PHE A 267 -19.38 24.47 10.06
CA PHE A 267 -18.64 24.03 11.24
C PHE A 267 -18.96 24.99 12.39
N ARG A 268 -19.77 24.54 13.35
CA ARG A 268 -19.78 25.10 14.71
C ARG A 268 -18.85 24.23 15.55
N PHE A 269 -17.75 24.81 16.00
CA PHE A 269 -16.97 24.23 17.09
C PHE A 269 -17.80 24.32 18.37
N VAL A 270 -17.99 23.19 19.04
CA VAL A 270 -18.31 23.09 20.47
C VAL A 270 -17.19 22.28 21.09
#